data_AF-A0AAE9Y4B4-F1
#
_entry.id   AF-A0AAE9Y4B4-F1
#
_cell.length_a   1.000
_cell.length_b   1.000
_cell.length_c   1.000
_cell.angle_alpha   90.00
_cell.angle_beta   90.00
_cell.angle_gamma   90.00
#
_symmetry.space_group_name_H-M   'P 1'
#
loop_
_entity.id
_entity.type
_entity.pdbx_description
1 polymer ?
#
loop_
_entity_poly.entity_id
_entity_poly.type
_entity_poly.pdbx_seq_one_letter_code
_entity_poly.pdbx_strand_id
1 'polypeptide(L)'
;MDATETETTGSTDGEVAPPTADTPEADLVLRLTEAALDTVRGLRDAEDDADGLALRVEVTGARGTDFTYDLGFDPVADAPPEDTVTVQDGLTVWIPAGSVANLTGATLDVPSREGQGGLVLRNPNRPDPLGMDGAIELTGTVEEKVSQLLDQHINPALASHGGFATLVKVEDDKAHITMGGGCQGCAVSAMTLRDGIQSAILERIPEITEVVDTTDHEAGENPFYEEVPSGGSPFA
;
A
#
# COMPACT_ATOMS: atom_id res chain seq x y z
N MET A 1 34.43 -40.69 47.17
CA MET A 1 33.94 -39.62 48.07
C MET A 1 34.84 -38.45 47.73
N ASP A 2 34.50 -37.54 46.82
CA ASP A 2 33.32 -36.68 46.76
C ASP A 2 33.41 -35.94 45.38
N ALA A 3 32.37 -35.97 44.54
CA ALA A 3 31.57 -34.80 44.10
C ALA A 3 32.41 -33.64 43.50
N THR A 4 32.13 -33.01 42.36
CA THR A 4 31.03 -32.93 41.39
C THR A 4 31.55 -31.95 40.33
N GLU A 5 31.53 -32.32 39.05
CA GLU A 5 31.69 -31.39 37.93
C GLU A 5 30.31 -31.25 37.27
N THR A 6 29.69 -30.08 37.43
CA THR A 6 28.53 -29.68 36.64
C THR A 6 28.77 -28.26 36.18
N GLU A 7 29.26 -28.15 34.95
CA GLU A 7 29.17 -26.93 34.15
C GLU A 7 27.69 -26.72 33.82
N THR A 8 27.13 -25.59 34.24
CA THR A 8 25.84 -25.09 33.76
C THR A 8 26.11 -23.77 33.07
N THR A 9 25.85 -23.80 31.77
CA THR A 9 25.75 -22.68 30.85
C THR A 9 24.68 -21.71 31.35
N GLY A 10 25.08 -20.49 31.74
CA GLY A 10 24.15 -19.40 31.93
C GLY A 10 23.80 -18.79 30.57
N SER A 11 22.59 -19.08 30.07
CA SER A 11 21.94 -18.25 29.05
C SER A 11 21.72 -16.86 29.64
N THR A 12 22.24 -15.83 28.98
CA THR A 12 21.82 -14.45 29.21
C THR A 12 20.49 -14.28 28.49
N ASP A 13 19.39 -14.42 29.23
CA ASP A 13 18.09 -13.92 28.81
C ASP A 13 18.19 -12.38 28.86
N GLY A 14 18.28 -11.78 27.68
CA GLY A 14 18.25 -10.34 27.54
C GLY A 14 16.81 -9.88 27.70
N GLU A 15 16.37 -9.72 28.94
CA GLU A 15 15.12 -9.05 29.25
C GLU A 15 15.21 -7.60 28.76
N VAL A 16 14.65 -7.34 27.57
CA VAL A 16 14.51 -5.99 27.04
C VAL A 16 13.37 -5.33 27.80
N ALA A 17 13.71 -4.62 28.88
CA ALA A 17 12.75 -3.82 29.61
C ALA A 17 12.05 -2.85 28.63
N PRO A 18 10.71 -2.70 28.71
CA PRO A 18 9.99 -1.82 27.80
C PRO A 18 10.48 -0.38 27.94
N PRO A 19 10.59 0.37 26.83
CA PRO A 19 10.96 1.78 26.88
C PRO A 19 10.00 2.54 27.80
N THR A 20 10.53 3.23 28.80
CA THR A 20 9.74 3.89 29.86
C THR A 20 9.45 5.37 29.56
N ALA A 21 10.04 5.91 28.49
CA ALA A 21 9.87 7.30 28.10
C ALA A 21 8.89 7.39 26.93
N ASP A 22 7.98 8.35 27.02
CA ASP A 22 7.03 8.67 25.97
C ASP A 22 7.75 9.09 24.68
N THR A 23 7.27 8.58 23.54
CA THR A 23 7.81 8.92 22.23
C THR A 23 7.23 10.28 21.79
N PRO A 24 8.07 11.27 21.41
CA PRO A 24 7.56 12.59 21.02
C PRO A 24 6.59 12.48 19.83
N GLU A 25 5.52 13.28 19.85
CA GLU A 25 4.43 13.21 18.86
C GLU A 25 4.87 13.26 17.39
N ALA A 26 5.99 13.93 17.10
CA ALA A 26 6.54 14.06 15.76
C ALA A 26 7.10 12.74 15.18
N ASP A 27 7.41 11.77 16.05
CA ASP A 27 7.99 10.47 15.71
C ASP A 27 6.92 9.36 15.71
N LEU A 28 5.68 9.69 16.07
CA LEU A 28 4.56 8.75 16.10
C LEU A 28 4.02 8.49 14.69
N VAL A 29 4.16 7.24 14.24
CA VAL A 29 3.53 6.75 13.01
C VAL A 29 2.00 6.75 13.15
N LEU A 30 1.50 6.16 14.24
CA LEU A 30 0.09 6.09 14.61
C LEU A 30 -0.15 6.86 15.89
N ARG A 31 -1.13 7.76 15.91
CA ARG A 31 -1.54 8.45 17.15
C ARG A 31 -2.79 7.82 17.74
N LEU A 32 -2.86 7.71 19.05
CA LEU A 32 -4.06 7.29 19.75
C LEU A 32 -4.69 8.49 20.46
N THR A 33 -6.00 8.67 20.34
CA THR A 33 -6.72 9.68 21.14
C THR A 33 -6.75 9.27 22.61
N GLU A 34 -6.93 10.21 23.54
CA GLU A 34 -7.01 9.93 24.98
C GLU A 34 -8.04 8.84 25.30
N ALA A 35 -9.21 8.89 24.64
CA ALA A 35 -10.28 7.93 24.85
C ALA A 35 -9.93 6.54 24.27
N ALA A 36 -9.19 6.48 23.16
CA ALA A 36 -8.66 5.22 22.64
C ALA A 36 -7.55 4.66 23.53
N LEU A 37 -6.65 5.49 24.06
CA LEU A 37 -5.61 5.09 25.01
C LEU A 37 -6.21 4.44 26.25
N ASP A 38 -7.22 5.08 26.85
CA ASP A 38 -7.92 4.55 28.04
C ASP A 38 -8.58 3.19 27.73
N THR A 39 -9.26 3.09 26.59
CA THR A 39 -9.92 1.85 26.14
C THR A 39 -8.91 0.73 25.90
N VAL A 40 -7.83 1.00 25.15
CA VAL A 40 -6.82 -0.01 24.80
C VAL A 40 -6.03 -0.43 26.04
N ARG A 41 -5.68 0.49 26.94
CA ARG A 41 -5.05 0.13 28.23
C ARG A 41 -5.95 -0.73 29.07
N GLY A 42 -7.23 -0.37 29.20
CA GLY A 42 -8.18 -1.20 29.94
C GLY A 42 -8.30 -2.61 29.39
N LEU A 43 -8.18 -2.78 28.06
CA LEU A 43 -8.12 -4.11 27.44
C LEU A 43 -6.80 -4.82 27.72
N ARG A 44 -5.65 -4.16 27.57
CA ARG A 44 -4.32 -4.73 27.85
C ARG A 44 -4.18 -5.16 29.30
N ASP A 45 -4.62 -4.32 30.23
CA ASP A 45 -4.51 -4.53 31.69
C ASP A 45 -5.41 -5.67 32.18
N ALA A 46 -6.35 -6.14 31.34
CA ALA A 46 -7.15 -7.33 31.59
C ALA A 46 -6.47 -8.63 31.13
N GLU A 47 -5.40 -8.55 30.33
CA GLU A 47 -4.62 -9.70 29.88
C GLU A 47 -3.57 -10.07 30.94
N ASP A 48 -3.11 -11.33 30.89
CA ASP A 48 -1.95 -11.77 31.67
C ASP A 48 -0.67 -11.09 31.14
N ASP A 49 0.28 -10.80 32.03
CA ASP A 49 1.56 -10.15 31.69
C ASP A 49 1.42 -8.79 30.96
N ALA A 50 0.38 -8.02 31.31
CA ALA A 50 0.03 -6.73 30.69
C ALA A 50 1.20 -5.75 30.49
N ASP A 51 2.15 -5.69 31.43
CA ASP A 51 3.32 -4.80 31.36
C ASP A 51 4.27 -5.15 30.20
N GLY A 52 4.26 -6.41 29.74
CA GLY A 52 5.06 -6.90 28.62
C GLY A 52 4.37 -6.81 27.26
N LEU A 53 3.10 -6.41 27.21
CA LEU A 53 2.31 -6.41 25.97
C LEU A 53 2.36 -5.06 25.25
N ALA A 54 2.53 -5.13 23.94
CA ALA A 54 2.38 -4.01 23.02
C ALA A 54 1.09 -4.19 22.19
N LEU A 55 0.40 -3.08 21.90
CA LEU A 55 -0.63 -3.06 20.88
C LEU A 55 0.05 -3.19 19.51
N ARG A 56 -0.04 -4.36 18.86
CA ARG A 56 0.39 -4.55 17.47
C ARG A 56 -0.70 -4.03 16.54
N VAL A 57 -0.31 -3.18 15.58
CA VAL A 57 -1.19 -2.66 14.52
C VAL A 57 -0.55 -2.94 13.17
N GLU A 58 -1.15 -3.85 12.41
CA GLU A 58 -0.65 -4.30 11.12
C GLU A 58 -1.66 -4.03 10.00
N VAL A 59 -1.16 -3.59 8.84
CA VAL A 59 -1.93 -3.57 7.59
C VAL A 59 -1.80 -4.95 6.94
N THR A 60 -2.89 -5.71 6.90
CA THR A 60 -2.90 -7.07 6.34
C THR A 60 -3.34 -7.13 4.88
N GLY A 61 -3.78 -6.00 4.32
CA GLY A 61 -4.09 -5.86 2.91
C GLY A 61 -4.99 -4.67 2.63
N ALA A 62 -5.68 -4.72 1.49
CA ALA A 62 -6.59 -3.66 1.03
C ALA A 62 -7.90 -4.24 0.50
N ARG A 63 -8.98 -3.47 0.64
CA ARG A 63 -10.29 -3.72 0.03
C ARG A 63 -10.80 -2.44 -0.61
N GLY A 64 -10.69 -2.36 -1.93
CA GLY A 64 -11.05 -1.15 -2.66
C GLY A 64 -10.15 0.02 -2.26
N THR A 65 -10.75 1.07 -1.70
CA THR A 65 -10.04 2.28 -1.28
C THR A 65 -9.61 2.29 0.19
N ASP A 66 -9.80 1.17 0.91
CA ASP A 66 -9.56 1.12 2.35
C ASP A 66 -8.60 -0.02 2.68
N PHE A 67 -7.68 0.22 3.61
CA PHE A 67 -6.81 -0.83 4.14
C PHE A 67 -7.61 -1.76 5.06
N THR A 68 -7.17 -3.01 5.14
CA THR A 68 -7.59 -3.98 6.16
C THR A 68 -6.51 -4.06 7.22
N TYR A 69 -6.94 -4.08 8.48
CA TYR A 69 -6.04 -4.03 9.63
C TYR A 69 -6.23 -5.25 10.53
N ASP A 70 -5.15 -5.68 11.15
CA ASP A 70 -5.14 -6.62 12.27
C ASP A 70 -4.59 -5.90 13.51
N LEU A 71 -5.33 -5.96 14.61
CA LEU A 71 -4.96 -5.35 15.88
C LEU A 71 -4.96 -6.45 16.95
N GLY A 72 -3.89 -6.50 17.74
CA GLY A 72 -3.73 -7.49 18.81
C GLY A 72 -2.78 -7.01 19.90
N PHE A 73 -2.68 -7.80 20.96
CA PHE A 73 -1.65 -7.65 21.97
C PHE A 73 -0.63 -8.76 21.80
N ASP A 74 0.63 -8.37 21.60
CA ASP A 74 1.73 -9.30 21.46
C ASP A 74 2.87 -8.86 22.42
N PRO A 75 3.70 -9.80 22.90
CA PRO A 75 4.83 -9.45 23.76
C PRO A 75 5.79 -8.51 23.05
N VAL A 76 6.14 -7.39 23.68
CA VAL A 76 7.07 -6.40 23.12
C VAL A 76 8.47 -7.00 22.86
N ALA A 77 8.84 -8.03 23.63
CA ALA A 77 10.11 -8.73 23.48
C ALA A 77 10.22 -9.48 22.13
N ASP A 78 9.10 -9.81 21.50
CA ASP A 78 9.05 -10.50 20.21
C ASP A 78 9.16 -9.53 19.01
N ALA A 79 9.17 -8.21 19.25
CA ALA A 79 9.24 -7.22 18.20
C ALA A 79 10.60 -7.29 17.46
N PRO A 80 10.59 -7.53 16.13
CA PRO A 80 11.78 -7.44 15.30
C PRO A 80 12.47 -6.07 15.39
N PRO A 81 13.80 -5.99 15.22
CA PRO A 81 14.53 -4.73 15.31
C PRO A 81 14.23 -3.74 14.18
N GLU A 82 13.64 -4.20 13.08
CA GLU A 82 13.20 -3.38 11.94
C GLU A 82 11.83 -2.75 12.16
N ASP A 83 11.08 -3.24 13.14
CA ASP A 83 9.75 -2.75 13.43
C ASP A 83 9.78 -1.48 14.27
N THR A 84 8.71 -0.70 14.14
CA THR A 84 8.58 0.55 14.89
C THR A 84 7.84 0.31 16.18
N VAL A 85 8.52 0.50 17.31
CA VAL A 85 7.94 0.42 18.66
C VAL A 85 7.97 1.82 19.27
N THR A 86 6.79 2.33 19.63
CA THR A 86 6.61 3.66 20.24
C THR A 86 5.84 3.54 21.54
N VAL A 87 5.97 4.53 22.42
CA VAL A 87 5.25 4.59 23.70
C VAL A 87 4.41 5.84 23.71
N GLN A 88 3.12 5.69 24.03
CA GLN A 88 2.15 6.77 24.14
C GLN A 88 1.43 6.67 25.48
N ASP A 89 1.71 7.62 26.37
CA ASP A 89 1.23 7.78 27.74
C ASP A 89 1.42 6.53 28.63
N GLY A 90 2.34 5.62 28.29
CA GLY A 90 2.52 4.32 28.99
C GLY A 90 1.80 3.12 28.34
N LEU A 91 1.30 3.29 27.12
CA LEU A 91 0.93 2.19 26.23
C LEU A 91 2.01 2.01 25.16
N THR A 92 2.55 0.80 25.05
CA THR A 92 3.47 0.43 23.97
C THR A 92 2.67 0.10 22.72
N VAL A 93 3.05 0.71 21.59
CA VAL A 93 2.45 0.50 20.27
C VAL A 93 3.52 -0.03 19.33
N TRP A 94 3.27 -1.18 18.73
CA TRP A 94 4.15 -1.85 17.80
C TRP A 94 3.53 -1.86 16.40
N ILE A 95 4.29 -1.37 15.41
CA ILE A 95 3.91 -1.36 13.99
C ILE A 95 4.98 -2.11 13.19
N PRO A 96 4.62 -3.21 12.50
CA PRO A 96 5.53 -3.89 11.60
C PRO A 96 6.10 -2.97 10.53
N ALA A 97 7.38 -3.14 10.15
CA ALA A 97 8.09 -2.27 9.22
C ALA A 97 7.32 -2.04 7.90
N GLY A 98 6.73 -3.11 7.34
CA GLY A 98 5.92 -3.05 6.12
C GLY A 98 4.62 -2.24 6.24
N SER A 99 4.13 -2.00 7.46
CA SER A 99 2.92 -1.23 7.73
C SER A 99 3.18 0.25 8.00
N VAL A 100 4.43 0.65 8.28
CA VAL A 100 4.79 2.01 8.72
C VAL A 100 4.36 3.08 7.71
N ALA A 101 4.74 2.91 6.44
CA ALA A 101 4.39 3.87 5.39
C ALA A 101 2.88 4.03 5.23
N ASN A 102 2.13 2.92 5.32
CA ASN A 102 0.69 2.88 5.18
C ASN A 102 -0.05 3.45 6.40
N LEU A 103 0.55 3.43 7.59
CA LEU A 103 -0.04 3.93 8.84
C LEU A 103 0.44 5.33 9.25
N THR A 104 1.43 5.90 8.56
CA THR A 104 2.00 7.20 8.92
C THR A 104 0.92 8.29 8.93
N GLY A 105 0.75 8.95 10.08
CA GLY A 105 -0.26 9.99 10.29
C GLY A 105 -1.67 9.47 10.58
N ALA A 106 -1.86 8.15 10.70
CA ALA A 106 -3.13 7.58 11.09
C ALA A 106 -3.46 7.92 12.55
N THR A 107 -4.76 7.89 12.88
CA THR A 107 -5.26 8.14 14.23
C THR A 107 -6.24 7.05 14.65
N LEU A 108 -5.97 6.38 15.77
CA LEU A 108 -6.88 5.44 16.40
C LEU A 108 -7.74 6.18 17.43
N ASP A 109 -9.05 5.97 17.36
CA ASP A 109 -10.04 6.68 18.16
C ASP A 109 -11.15 5.73 18.63
N VAL A 110 -12.04 6.19 19.50
CA VAL A 110 -13.29 5.50 19.83
C VAL A 110 -14.47 6.21 19.15
N PRO A 111 -15.50 5.47 18.70
CA PRO A 111 -16.64 6.07 18.03
C PRO A 111 -17.43 6.97 19.01
N SER A 112 -17.89 8.13 18.51
CA SER A 112 -18.55 9.15 19.34
C SER A 112 -19.95 8.77 19.86
N ARG A 113 -20.45 7.58 19.53
CA ARG A 113 -21.76 7.09 20.00
C ARG A 113 -21.56 6.14 21.18
N GLU A 114 -21.99 6.60 22.36
CA GLU A 114 -22.06 5.77 23.56
C GLU A 114 -22.83 4.47 23.27
N GLY A 115 -22.21 3.32 23.53
CA GLY A 115 -22.79 1.98 23.32
C GLY A 115 -22.43 1.29 22.00
N GLN A 116 -21.80 1.97 21.05
CA GLN A 116 -21.16 1.32 19.91
C GLN A 116 -19.71 0.98 20.29
N GLY A 117 -19.51 -0.18 20.92
CA GLY A 117 -18.16 -0.61 21.30
C GLY A 117 -17.22 -0.75 20.09
N GLY A 118 -15.92 -0.57 20.33
CA GLY A 118 -14.88 -0.80 19.33
C GLY A 118 -13.92 0.39 19.16
N LEU A 119 -12.91 0.18 18.31
CA LEU A 119 -11.92 1.18 17.93
C LEU A 119 -12.15 1.58 16.47
N VAL A 120 -11.88 2.83 16.15
CA VAL A 120 -11.97 3.40 14.80
C VAL A 120 -10.60 3.91 14.41
N LEU A 121 -10.01 3.28 13.39
CA LEU A 121 -8.75 3.72 12.80
C LEU A 121 -9.03 4.65 11.62
N ARG A 122 -8.62 5.91 11.73
CA ARG A 122 -8.71 6.94 10.69
C ARG A 122 -7.36 7.08 10.03
N ASN A 123 -7.25 6.62 8.79
CA ASN A 123 -6.00 6.65 8.05
C ASN A 123 -6.06 7.69 6.92
N PRO A 124 -5.15 8.67 6.88
CA PRO A 124 -5.07 9.63 5.78
C PRO A 124 -4.51 9.00 4.49
N ASN A 125 -3.78 7.89 4.59
CA ASN A 125 -3.26 7.15 3.46
C ASN A 125 -4.36 6.28 2.83
N ARG A 126 -4.18 5.92 1.56
CA ARG A 126 -5.09 5.05 0.81
C ARG A 126 -4.28 3.95 0.14
N PRO A 127 -4.77 2.71 0.12
CA PRO A 127 -4.15 1.66 -0.67
C PRO A 127 -4.18 2.03 -2.14
N ASP A 128 -3.18 1.56 -2.88
CA ASP A 128 -3.15 1.72 -4.33
C ASP A 128 -4.33 0.95 -4.95
N PRO A 129 -5.19 1.61 -5.76
CA PRO A 129 -6.38 0.99 -6.34
C PRO A 129 -6.09 -0.17 -7.31
N LEU A 130 -4.84 -0.34 -7.74
CA LEU A 130 -4.39 -1.46 -8.56
C LEU A 130 -3.87 -2.65 -7.72
N GLY A 131 -3.95 -2.59 -6.39
CA GLY A 131 -3.54 -3.68 -5.49
C GLY A 131 -2.02 -3.85 -5.41
N MET A 132 -1.29 -2.75 -5.54
CA MET A 132 0.16 -2.68 -5.68
C MET A 132 0.85 -2.63 -4.30
N ASP A 133 0.53 -3.56 -3.41
CA ASP A 133 1.22 -3.66 -2.12
C ASP A 133 2.55 -4.41 -2.30
N GLY A 134 3.62 -3.63 -2.46
CA GLY A 134 4.99 -4.11 -2.62
C GLY A 134 5.78 -3.11 -3.45
N ALA A 135 6.84 -2.55 -2.89
CA ALA A 135 7.82 -1.82 -3.67
C ALA A 135 8.38 -2.80 -4.71
N ILE A 136 7.88 -2.74 -5.94
CA ILE A 136 8.52 -3.44 -7.04
C ILE A 136 9.89 -2.77 -7.14
N GLU A 137 10.94 -3.48 -6.78
CA GLU A 137 12.28 -3.07 -7.13
C GLU A 137 12.40 -3.16 -8.64
N LEU A 138 12.01 -2.08 -9.32
CA LEU A 138 12.21 -1.91 -10.75
C LEU A 138 13.73 -1.78 -10.96
N THR A 139 14.35 -2.89 -11.29
CA THR A 139 15.81 -2.99 -11.49
C THR A 139 16.17 -2.87 -12.96
N GLY A 140 17.39 -2.43 -13.25
CA GLY A 140 17.91 -2.34 -14.61
C GLY A 140 17.75 -0.97 -15.27
N THR A 141 17.79 -0.94 -16.60
CA THR A 141 17.62 0.26 -17.42
C THR A 141 16.17 0.76 -17.36
N VAL A 142 15.93 2.01 -17.77
CA VAL A 142 14.58 2.58 -17.83
C VAL A 142 13.63 1.70 -18.65
N GLU A 143 14.12 1.11 -19.75
CA GLU A 143 13.35 0.19 -20.58
C GLU A 143 12.96 -1.09 -19.84
N GLU A 144 13.90 -1.66 -19.06
CA GLU A 144 13.64 -2.85 -18.23
C GLU A 144 12.64 -2.53 -17.12
N LYS A 145 12.74 -1.36 -16.49
CA LYS A 145 11.78 -0.89 -15.48
C LYS A 145 10.37 -0.75 -16.06
N VAL A 146 10.24 -0.11 -17.23
CA VAL A 146 8.93 0.07 -17.89
C VAL A 146 8.36 -1.28 -18.33
N SER A 147 9.19 -2.19 -18.85
CA SER A 147 8.75 -3.53 -19.25
C SER A 147 8.27 -4.35 -18.06
N GLN A 148 9.03 -4.34 -16.95
CA GLN A 148 8.64 -5.01 -15.71
C GLN A 148 7.32 -4.48 -15.16
N LEU A 149 7.13 -3.16 -15.17
CA LEU A 149 5.88 -2.53 -14.75
C LEU A 149 4.71 -2.94 -15.66
N LEU A 150 4.93 -2.96 -16.98
CA LEU A 150 3.92 -3.38 -17.94
C LEU A 150 3.52 -4.83 -17.74
N ASP A 151 4.47 -5.76 -17.68
CA ASP A 151 4.21 -7.19 -17.63
C ASP A 151 3.66 -7.67 -16.30
N GLN A 152 4.21 -7.16 -15.20
CA GLN A 152 3.88 -7.67 -13.87
C GLN A 152 2.64 -7.01 -13.27
N HIS A 153 2.22 -5.84 -13.76
CA HIS A 153 1.19 -5.04 -13.08
C HIS A 153 0.13 -4.44 -14.00
N ILE A 154 0.54 -3.79 -15.09
CA ILE A 154 -0.43 -3.18 -16.02
C ILE A 154 -1.17 -4.27 -16.80
N ASN A 155 -0.45 -5.23 -17.37
CA ASN A 155 -1.01 -6.28 -18.21
C ASN A 155 -1.99 -7.22 -17.46
N PRO A 156 -1.78 -7.63 -16.20
CA PRO A 156 -2.79 -8.37 -15.43
C PRO A 156 -4.14 -7.63 -15.31
N ALA A 157 -4.10 -6.31 -15.05
CA ALA A 157 -5.30 -5.49 -14.99
C ALA A 157 -5.97 -5.35 -16.36
N LEU A 158 -5.19 -5.09 -17.42
CA LEU A 158 -5.69 -4.99 -18.79
C LEU A 158 -6.24 -6.32 -19.32
N ALA A 159 -5.62 -7.45 -18.96
CA ALA A 159 -6.01 -8.79 -19.40
C ALA A 159 -7.43 -9.16 -18.93
N SER A 160 -7.86 -8.64 -17.77
CA SER A 160 -9.23 -8.80 -17.27
C SER A 160 -10.28 -8.16 -18.20
N HIS A 161 -9.85 -7.19 -19.01
CA HIS A 161 -10.64 -6.53 -20.04
C HIS A 161 -10.24 -6.98 -21.47
N GLY A 162 -9.46 -8.06 -21.57
CA GLY A 162 -8.98 -8.62 -22.83
C GLY A 162 -7.92 -7.77 -23.55
N GLY A 163 -7.31 -6.81 -22.87
CA GLY A 163 -6.28 -5.92 -23.42
C GLY A 163 -4.86 -6.24 -22.94
N PHE A 164 -3.87 -5.60 -23.56
CA PHE A 164 -2.49 -5.58 -23.10
C PHE A 164 -1.77 -4.33 -23.62
N ALA A 165 -0.64 -4.00 -23.02
CA ALA A 165 0.29 -2.96 -23.45
C ALA A 165 1.72 -3.52 -23.52
N THR A 166 2.51 -3.02 -24.46
CA THR A 166 3.88 -3.45 -24.71
C THR A 166 4.78 -2.25 -24.94
N LEU A 167 5.97 -2.26 -24.34
CA LEU A 167 7.00 -1.25 -24.60
C LEU A 167 7.60 -1.46 -25.99
N VAL A 168 7.62 -0.41 -26.80
CA VAL A 168 8.27 -0.38 -28.10
C VAL A 168 9.72 0.09 -27.96
N LYS A 169 9.92 1.21 -27.27
CA LYS A 169 11.24 1.80 -27.01
C LYS A 169 11.14 2.90 -25.95
N VAL A 170 12.26 3.26 -25.36
CA VAL A 170 12.41 4.52 -24.61
C VAL A 170 13.33 5.45 -25.42
N GLU A 171 12.86 6.65 -25.69
CA GLU A 171 13.65 7.72 -26.31
C GLU A 171 13.78 8.87 -25.32
N ASP A 172 14.99 9.12 -24.83
CA ASP A 172 15.26 10.09 -23.77
C ASP A 172 14.42 9.83 -22.51
N ASP A 173 13.48 10.72 -22.20
CA ASP A 173 12.53 10.66 -21.09
C ASP A 173 11.12 10.21 -21.53
N LYS A 174 10.99 9.65 -22.74
CA LYS A 174 9.71 9.25 -23.34
C LYS A 174 9.61 7.74 -23.53
N ALA A 175 8.57 7.14 -22.94
CA ALA A 175 8.26 5.73 -23.15
C ALA A 175 7.26 5.57 -24.30
N HIS A 176 7.67 4.88 -25.36
CA HIS A 176 6.80 4.54 -26.48
C HIS A 176 6.15 3.18 -26.25
N ILE A 177 4.82 3.15 -26.16
CA ILE A 177 4.07 1.91 -25.92
C ILE A 177 3.10 1.63 -27.07
N THR A 178 2.77 0.35 -27.25
CA THR A 178 1.68 -0.09 -28.11
C THR A 178 0.66 -0.85 -27.28
N MET A 179 -0.62 -0.71 -27.58
CA MET A 179 -1.73 -1.36 -26.89
C MET A 179 -2.44 -2.32 -27.84
N GLY A 180 -2.86 -3.49 -27.33
CA GLY A 180 -3.54 -4.51 -28.12
C GLY A 180 -4.71 -5.16 -27.38
N GLY A 181 -5.47 -5.99 -28.09
CA GLY A 181 -6.62 -6.74 -27.55
C GLY A 181 -7.93 -5.94 -27.53
N GLY A 182 -8.83 -6.25 -26.60
CA GLY A 182 -10.16 -5.62 -26.44
C GLY A 182 -10.15 -4.09 -26.23
N CYS A 183 -8.97 -3.52 -26.00
CA CYS A 183 -8.73 -2.07 -25.98
C CYS A 183 -8.93 -1.40 -27.35
N GLN A 184 -8.94 -2.16 -28.46
CA GLN A 184 -9.13 -1.64 -29.82
C GLN A 184 -10.61 -1.37 -30.17
N GLY A 185 -11.58 -1.87 -29.39
CA GLY A 185 -13.00 -1.94 -29.81
C GLY A 185 -13.99 -0.99 -29.13
N CYS A 186 -13.58 -0.16 -28.16
CA CYS A 186 -14.50 0.73 -27.42
C CYS A 186 -13.86 2.10 -27.13
N ALA A 187 -14.26 3.12 -27.90
CA ALA A 187 -13.71 4.48 -27.93
C ALA A 187 -13.61 5.20 -26.57
N VAL A 188 -14.49 4.89 -25.61
CA VAL A 188 -14.52 5.56 -24.29
C VAL A 188 -13.55 4.90 -23.29
N SER A 189 -13.24 3.62 -23.50
CA SER A 189 -12.34 2.86 -22.63
C SER A 189 -10.87 3.12 -22.95
N ALA A 190 -10.53 3.33 -24.23
CA ALA A 190 -9.14 3.52 -24.66
C ALA A 190 -8.46 4.76 -24.04
N MET A 191 -9.17 5.89 -23.94
CA MET A 191 -8.63 7.11 -23.32
C MET A 191 -8.36 6.92 -21.83
N THR A 192 -9.33 6.39 -21.09
CA THR A 192 -9.21 6.14 -19.65
C THR A 192 -8.08 5.15 -19.32
N LEU A 193 -7.94 4.11 -20.15
CA LEU A 193 -6.87 3.12 -20.01
C LEU A 193 -5.50 3.72 -20.30
N ARG A 194 -5.40 4.57 -21.33
CA ARG A 194 -4.16 5.29 -21.65
C ARG A 194 -3.75 6.21 -20.49
N ASP A 195 -4.68 6.99 -19.94
CA ASP A 195 -4.42 7.86 -18.79
C ASP A 195 -3.99 7.04 -17.56
N GLY A 196 -4.59 5.87 -17.34
CA GLY A 196 -4.20 4.95 -16.26
C GLY A 196 -2.78 4.40 -16.43
N ILE A 197 -2.43 3.93 -17.63
CA ILE A 197 -1.09 3.44 -17.97
C ILE A 197 -0.05 4.56 -17.81
N GLN A 198 -0.35 5.74 -18.35
CA GLN A 198 0.54 6.90 -18.26
C GLN A 198 0.77 7.29 -16.80
N SER A 199 -0.29 7.42 -16.01
CA SER A 199 -0.18 7.76 -14.59
C SER A 199 0.65 6.73 -13.83
N ALA A 200 0.43 5.44 -14.09
CA ALA A 200 1.17 4.36 -13.45
C ALA A 200 2.66 4.41 -13.76
N ILE A 201 3.04 4.65 -15.03
CA ILE A 201 4.44 4.74 -15.46
C ILE A 201 5.12 5.97 -14.84
N LEU A 202 4.50 7.16 -14.93
CA LEU A 202 5.09 8.41 -14.42
C LEU A 202 5.29 8.41 -12.90
N GLU A 203 4.36 7.80 -12.17
CA GLU A 203 4.43 7.72 -10.71
C GLU A 203 5.57 6.80 -10.23
N ARG A 204 5.83 5.71 -10.96
CA ARG A 204 6.76 4.64 -10.54
C ARG A 204 8.14 4.76 -11.16
N ILE A 205 8.24 5.44 -12.30
CA ILE A 205 9.49 5.62 -13.05
C ILE A 205 9.65 7.13 -13.28
N PRO A 206 10.17 7.87 -12.28
CA PRO A 206 10.32 9.33 -12.37
C PRO A 206 11.32 9.78 -13.45
N GLU A 207 12.06 8.83 -14.03
CA GLU A 207 12.92 9.03 -15.19
C GLU A 207 12.12 9.23 -16.50
N ILE A 208 10.84 8.83 -16.56
CA ILE A 208 9.94 9.06 -17.68
C ILE A 208 9.05 10.28 -17.39
N THR A 209 8.94 11.20 -18.35
CA THR A 209 8.08 12.38 -18.25
C THR A 209 6.87 12.32 -19.19
N GLU A 210 6.93 11.46 -20.20
CA GLU A 210 5.89 11.35 -21.23
C GLU A 210 5.72 9.91 -21.69
N VAL A 211 4.48 9.47 -21.89
CA VAL A 211 4.15 8.17 -22.48
C VAL A 211 3.48 8.40 -23.84
N VAL A 212 4.15 7.92 -24.89
CA VAL A 212 3.72 8.05 -26.28
C VAL A 212 3.11 6.73 -26.74
N ASP A 213 1.82 6.78 -27.05
CA ASP A 213 1.12 5.67 -27.67
C ASP A 213 1.41 5.64 -29.18
N THR A 214 2.06 4.58 -29.65
CA THR A 214 2.40 4.35 -31.07
C THR A 214 1.48 3.33 -31.73
N THR A 215 0.36 3.01 -31.12
CA THR A 215 -0.60 2.03 -31.64
C THR A 215 -1.23 2.54 -32.93
N ASP A 216 -1.33 1.67 -33.93
CA ASP A 216 -2.11 1.93 -35.14
C ASP A 216 -3.60 1.72 -34.84
N HIS A 217 -4.24 2.78 -34.33
CA HIS A 217 -5.66 2.80 -34.00
C HIS A 217 -6.57 2.76 -35.24
N GLU A 218 -6.01 2.79 -36.45
CA GLU A 218 -6.75 2.71 -37.72
C GLU A 218 -6.77 1.27 -38.27
N ALA A 219 -5.88 0.38 -37.82
CA ALA A 219 -5.69 -0.97 -38.37
C ALA A 219 -6.67 -2.05 -37.87
N GLY A 220 -7.67 -1.73 -37.03
CA GLY A 220 -8.64 -2.72 -36.53
C GLY A 220 -9.95 -2.14 -36.00
N GLU A 221 -11.01 -2.19 -36.84
CA GLU A 221 -12.44 -2.02 -36.51
C GLU A 221 -12.91 -0.64 -35.96
N ASN A 222 -12.67 0.41 -36.77
CA ASN A 222 -13.41 1.68 -36.99
C ASN A 222 -14.51 2.16 -36.00
N PRO A 223 -14.41 3.39 -35.44
CA PRO A 223 -15.58 4.29 -35.55
C PRO A 223 -15.31 5.80 -35.75
N PHE A 224 -14.07 6.28 -35.82
CA PHE A 224 -13.85 7.73 -35.88
C PHE A 224 -13.87 8.25 -37.32
N TYR A 225 -15.05 8.78 -37.69
CA TYR A 225 -15.38 9.54 -38.91
C TYR A 225 -15.68 8.73 -40.18
N GLU A 226 -16.94 8.34 -40.36
CA GLU A 226 -17.55 8.50 -41.69
C GLU A 226 -17.87 9.99 -41.86
N GLU A 227 -17.18 10.63 -42.80
CA GLU A 227 -17.51 11.98 -43.28
C GLU A 227 -18.97 12.00 -43.73
N VAL A 228 -19.84 12.76 -43.05
CA VAL A 228 -21.18 13.05 -43.57
C VAL A 228 -21.03 13.97 -44.79
N PRO A 229 -21.36 13.52 -46.02
CA PRO A 229 -21.38 14.42 -47.16
C PRO A 229 -22.49 15.45 -46.94
N SER A 230 -22.11 16.73 -47.01
CA SER A 230 -23.00 17.87 -46.87
C SER A 230 -24.19 17.79 -47.84
N GLY A 231 -25.39 17.51 -47.34
CA GLY A 231 -26.58 17.39 -48.19
C GLY A 231 -27.91 17.53 -47.45
N GLY A 232 -28.43 18.76 -47.40
CA GLY A 232 -29.86 19.09 -47.37
C GLY A 232 -30.62 18.91 -46.05
N SER A 233 -30.93 20.04 -45.38
CA SER A 233 -31.89 20.10 -44.27
C SER A 233 -33.31 19.69 -44.73
N PRO A 234 -34.01 18.78 -44.03
CA PRO A 234 -35.39 18.41 -44.34
C PRO A 234 -36.46 19.23 -43.58
N PHE A 235 -36.08 20.28 -42.85
CA PHE A 235 -37.06 21.13 -42.16
C PHE A 235 -37.49 22.29 -43.06
N ALA A 236 -38.35 21.95 -44.02
CA ALA A 236 -39.35 22.84 -44.59
C ALA A 236 -40.62 22.80 -43.72
#